data_AF-A0A3A0DGI4-F1
#
_entry.id   AF-A0A3A0DGI4-F1
#
_cell.length_a   1.000
_cell.length_b   1.000
_cell.length_c   1.000
_cell.angle_alpha   90.00
_cell.angle_beta   90.00
_cell.angle_gamma   90.00
#
_symmetry.space_group_name_H-M   'P 1'
#
loop_
_entity.id
_entity.type
_entity.pdbx_description
1 polymer ?
#
loop_
_entity_poly.entity_id
_entity_poly.type
_entity_poly.pdbx_seq_one_letter_code
_entity_poly.pdbx_strand_id
1 'polypeptide(L)'
;MKIAIIGTGYVGLVTGTCFADSGNGVTCVDVDQKKVDLLRAGKVPIYEPGLAELVERNVEAGRLHFTTDVGEAVRSARIVYLAVGTPSAADGSADTSYLFSAAESIAPHLRPDAVVVTKSTVPVGTCARLEGRLREMLGRPVDVASNPEFLKEGAAIEDFTKPDRVVV
;
A
#
# COMPACT_ATOMS: atom_id res chain seq x y z
N MET A 1 5.22 -13.65 4.35
CA MET A 1 4.38 -13.72 3.12
C MET A 1 4.88 -12.72 2.08
N LYS A 2 4.40 -12.75 0.83
CA LYS A 2 4.70 -11.73 -0.20
C LYS A 2 3.57 -10.70 -0.24
N ILE A 3 3.89 -9.43 -0.01
CA ILE A 3 2.94 -8.31 0.10
C ILE A 3 3.35 -7.21 -0.87
N ALA A 4 2.40 -6.67 -1.62
CA ALA A 4 2.59 -5.45 -2.40
C ALA A 4 1.92 -4.28 -1.71
N ILE A 5 2.58 -3.13 -1.64
CA ILE A 5 2.00 -1.87 -1.16
C ILE A 5 1.97 -0.88 -2.31
N ILE A 6 0.80 -0.39 -2.70
CA ILE A 6 0.63 0.61 -3.75
C ILE A 6 0.46 1.98 -3.09
N GLY A 7 1.44 2.86 -3.34
CA GLY A 7 1.57 4.17 -2.70
C GLY A 7 2.65 4.17 -1.61
N THR A 8 3.57 5.13 -1.69
CA THR A 8 4.64 5.33 -0.68
C THR A 8 4.55 6.70 0.01
N GLY A 9 3.32 7.17 0.23
CA GLY A 9 3.06 8.20 1.25
C GLY A 9 3.28 7.63 2.66
N TYR A 10 3.03 8.43 3.71
CA TYR A 10 3.31 8.00 5.08
C TYR A 10 2.62 6.67 5.45
N VAL A 11 1.32 6.52 5.14
CA VAL A 11 0.57 5.28 5.41
C VAL A 11 1.22 4.08 4.74
N GLY A 12 1.46 4.17 3.43
CA GLY A 12 1.97 3.06 2.63
C GLY A 12 3.40 2.70 2.99
N LEU A 13 4.27 3.70 3.12
CA LEU A 13 5.68 3.49 3.45
C LEU A 13 5.85 2.90 4.85
N VAL A 14 5.19 3.45 5.87
CA VAL A 14 5.25 2.91 7.24
C VAL A 14 4.67 1.50 7.29
N THR A 15 3.49 1.29 6.69
CA THR A 15 2.87 -0.03 6.63
C THR A 15 3.78 -1.07 5.97
N GLY A 16 4.34 -0.74 4.81
CA GLY A 16 5.22 -1.64 4.07
C GLY A 16 6.49 -1.98 4.84
N THR A 17 7.14 -0.97 5.41
CA THR A 17 8.35 -1.14 6.21
C THR A 17 8.07 -1.99 7.45
N CYS A 18 7.01 -1.72 8.21
CA CYS A 18 6.69 -2.49 9.41
C CYS A 18 6.26 -3.93 9.09
N PHE A 19 5.58 -4.18 7.96
CA PHE A 19 5.32 -5.56 7.51
C PHE A 19 6.61 -6.29 7.15
N ALA A 20 7.56 -5.63 6.47
CA ALA A 20 8.87 -6.20 6.16
C ALA A 20 9.64 -6.52 7.44
N ASP A 21 9.56 -5.62 8.42
CA ASP A 21 10.20 -5.77 9.72
C ASP A 21 9.64 -6.95 10.53
N SER A 22 8.35 -7.22 10.36
CA SER A 22 7.68 -8.41 10.92
C SER A 22 8.03 -9.72 10.17
N GLY A 23 8.98 -9.69 9.23
CA GLY A 23 9.48 -10.87 8.52
C GLY A 23 8.83 -11.15 7.16
N ASN A 24 8.03 -10.23 6.61
CA ASN A 24 7.42 -10.42 5.29
C ASN A 24 8.35 -9.95 4.15
N GLY A 25 8.15 -10.50 2.95
CA GLY A 25 8.73 -9.95 1.73
C GLY A 25 7.78 -8.91 1.15
N VAL A 26 8.16 -7.65 1.21
CA VAL A 26 7.35 -6.51 0.81
C VAL A 26 7.98 -5.81 -0.38
N THR A 27 7.15 -5.48 -1.37
CA THR A 27 7.53 -4.59 -2.47
C THR A 27 6.58 -3.39 -2.46
N CYS A 28 7.13 -2.20 -2.21
CA CYS A 28 6.41 -0.94 -2.24
C CYS A 28 6.51 -0.32 -3.64
N VAL A 29 5.38 0.16 -4.16
CA VAL A 29 5.25 0.75 -5.50
C VAL A 29 4.81 2.20 -5.39
N ASP A 30 5.44 3.07 -6.17
CA ASP A 30 4.98 4.45 -6.36
C ASP A 30 5.13 4.83 -7.83
N VAL A 31 4.32 5.77 -8.31
CA VAL A 31 4.42 6.28 -9.68
C VAL A 31 5.55 7.30 -9.84
N ASP A 32 6.00 7.90 -8.73
CA ASP A 32 7.09 8.87 -8.72
C ASP A 32 8.45 8.17 -8.73
N GLN A 33 9.08 8.13 -9.92
CA GLN A 33 10.42 7.56 -10.10
C GLN A 33 11.46 8.19 -9.18
N LYS A 34 11.41 9.51 -8.95
CA LYS A 34 12.39 10.20 -8.10
C LYS A 34 12.26 9.73 -6.66
N LYS A 35 11.02 9.55 -6.19
CA LYS A 35 10.73 9.05 -4.84
C LYS A 35 11.22 7.60 -4.67
N VAL A 36 10.98 6.75 -5.67
CA VAL A 36 11.49 5.36 -5.67
C VAL A 36 13.01 5.31 -5.69
N ASP A 37 13.68 6.16 -6.48
CA ASP A 37 15.14 6.23 -6.53
C ASP A 37 15.74 6.66 -5.19
N LEU A 38 15.11 7.63 -4.50
CA LEU A 38 15.50 8.02 -3.15
C LEU A 38 15.37 6.85 -2.17
N LEU A 39 14.23 6.16 -2.16
CA LEU A 39 13.99 5.03 -1.27
C LEU A 39 14.96 3.87 -1.53
N ARG A 40 15.27 3.57 -2.79
CA ARG A 40 16.30 2.57 -3.18
C ARG A 40 17.70 2.96 -2.71
N ALA A 41 17.98 4.26 -2.62
CA ALA A 41 19.23 4.78 -2.09
C ALA A 41 19.22 4.94 -0.54
N GLY A 42 18.23 4.37 0.16
CA GLY A 42 18.10 4.46 1.62
C GLY A 42 17.64 5.83 2.13
N LYS A 43 17.20 6.73 1.23
CA LYS A 43 16.75 8.09 1.58
C LYS A 43 15.23 8.13 1.68
N VAL A 44 14.72 8.22 2.89
CA VAL A 44 13.28 8.32 3.16
C VAL A 44 12.78 9.74 2.82
N PRO A 45 11.76 9.88 1.94
CA PRO A 45 11.27 11.18 1.45
C PRO A 45 10.29 11.89 2.39
N ILE A 46 10.05 11.33 3.58
CA ILE A 46 9.17 11.85 4.63
C ILE A 46 9.90 11.82 5.96
N TYR A 47 9.48 12.68 6.90
CA TYR A 47 9.97 12.64 8.26
C TYR A 47 9.05 11.77 9.13
N GLU A 48 9.60 10.68 9.66
CA GLU A 48 8.95 9.80 10.63
C GLU A 48 10.03 9.20 11.54
N PRO A 49 9.99 9.42 12.86
CA PRO A 49 11.05 8.96 13.77
C PRO A 49 11.29 7.45 13.70
N GLY A 50 12.52 7.04 13.37
CA GLY A 50 12.92 5.63 13.27
C GLY A 50 12.65 4.96 11.92
N LEU A 51 11.98 5.64 10.97
CA LEU A 51 11.62 5.04 9.69
C LEU A 51 12.82 4.79 8.79
N ALA A 52 13.81 5.69 8.78
CA ALA A 52 14.99 5.55 7.95
C ALA A 52 15.78 4.29 8.32
N GLU A 53 15.99 4.07 9.61
CA GLU A 53 16.70 2.92 10.16
C GLU A 53 15.95 1.61 9.87
N LEU A 54 14.62 1.61 9.98
CA LEU A 54 13.80 0.44 9.65
C LEU A 54 13.81 0.13 8.14
N VAL A 55 13.78 1.16 7.29
CA VAL A 55 13.87 0.98 5.83
C VAL A 55 15.22 0.38 5.46
N GLU A 56 16.32 0.99 5.92
CA GLU A 56 17.69 0.53 5.64
C GLU A 56 17.86 -0.94 6.06
N ARG A 57 17.53 -1.28 7.31
CA ARG A 57 17.62 -2.65 7.83
C ARG A 57 16.85 -3.67 6.98
N ASN A 58 15.64 -3.33 6.53
CA ASN A 58 14.80 -4.27 5.79
C ASN A 58 15.17 -4.37 4.31
N VAL A 59 15.74 -3.31 3.74
CA VAL A 59 16.37 -3.35 2.41
C VAL A 59 17.61 -4.24 2.45
N GLU A 60 18.51 -4.04 3.41
CA GLU A 60 19.71 -4.87 3.60
C GLU A 60 19.37 -6.35 3.82
N ALA A 61 18.30 -6.62 4.58
CA ALA A 61 17.83 -7.98 4.82
C ALA A 61 17.09 -8.60 3.61
N GLY A 62 16.96 -7.90 2.48
CA GLY A 62 16.26 -8.37 1.28
C GLY A 62 14.76 -8.62 1.50
N ARG A 63 14.16 -7.94 2.49
CA ARG A 63 12.73 -8.06 2.82
C ARG A 63 11.90 -6.90 2.30
N LEU A 64 12.48 -5.72 2.12
CA LEU A 64 11.81 -4.53 1.60
C LEU A 64 12.43 -4.12 0.27
N HIS A 65 11.59 -3.94 -0.74
CA HIS A 65 11.99 -3.48 -2.07
C HIS A 65 11.10 -2.32 -2.50
N PHE A 66 11.63 -1.47 -3.38
CA PHE A 66 10.90 -0.35 -3.96
C PHE A 66 10.96 -0.44 -5.48
N THR A 67 9.86 -0.14 -6.16
CA THR A 67 9.81 -0.15 -7.63
C THR A 67 8.75 0.81 -8.17
N THR A 68 8.87 1.17 -9.44
CA THR A 68 7.80 1.82 -10.22
C THR A 68 7.02 0.81 -11.08
N ASP A 69 7.52 -0.42 -11.22
CA ASP A 69 6.83 -1.50 -11.94
C ASP A 69 5.82 -2.20 -11.01
N VAL A 70 4.53 -1.87 -11.21
CA VAL A 70 3.41 -2.49 -10.49
C VAL A 70 3.42 -4.02 -10.64
N GLY A 71 3.74 -4.53 -11.82
CA GLY A 71 3.72 -5.96 -12.09
C GLY A 71 4.82 -6.72 -11.35
N GLU A 72 5.99 -6.11 -11.15
CA GLU A 72 7.08 -6.67 -10.33
C GLU A 72 6.61 -6.96 -8.90
N ALA A 73 5.87 -6.03 -8.30
CA ALA A 73 5.33 -6.18 -6.95
C ALA A 73 4.14 -7.15 -6.90
N VAL A 74 3.19 -7.01 -7.82
CA VAL A 74 1.86 -7.63 -7.71
C VAL A 74 1.85 -9.10 -8.14
N ARG A 75 2.62 -9.51 -9.16
CA ARG A 75 2.57 -10.88 -9.73
C ARG A 75 2.85 -11.99 -8.69
N SER A 76 3.65 -11.69 -7.67
CA SER A 76 4.02 -12.64 -6.61
C SER A 76 3.30 -12.39 -5.27
N ALA A 77 2.58 -11.27 -5.14
CA ALA A 77 1.97 -10.87 -3.87
C ALA A 77 0.64 -11.60 -3.62
N ARG A 78 0.49 -12.17 -2.41
CA ARG A 78 -0.79 -12.76 -1.95
C ARG A 78 -1.73 -11.70 -1.38
N ILE A 79 -1.18 -10.58 -0.91
CA ILE A 79 -1.93 -9.45 -0.37
C ILE A 79 -1.42 -8.18 -1.07
N VAL A 80 -2.34 -7.39 -1.61
CA VAL A 80 -2.04 -6.13 -2.29
C VAL A 80 -2.76 -5.01 -1.55
N TYR A 81 -2.01 -4.18 -0.83
CA TYR A 81 -2.55 -3.00 -0.16
C TYR A 81 -2.62 -1.82 -1.11
N LEU A 82 -3.79 -1.19 -1.19
CA LEU A 82 -3.98 0.13 -1.79
C LEU A 82 -3.88 1.18 -0.69
N ALA A 83 -2.77 1.92 -0.68
CA ALA A 83 -2.44 2.97 0.30
C ALA A 83 -2.13 4.30 -0.41
N VAL A 84 -2.89 4.59 -1.47
CA VAL A 84 -2.81 5.83 -2.24
C VAL A 84 -3.63 6.94 -1.59
N GLY A 85 -3.32 8.19 -1.92
CA GLY A 85 -4.05 9.34 -1.37
C GLY A 85 -5.50 9.42 -1.87
N THR A 86 -6.37 9.95 -1.01
CA THR A 86 -7.77 10.27 -1.32
C THR A 86 -8.06 11.72 -0.95
N PRO A 87 -7.43 12.69 -1.64
CA PRO A 87 -7.56 14.10 -1.29
C PRO A 87 -9.00 14.60 -1.45
N SER A 88 -9.31 15.75 -0.87
CA SER A 88 -10.62 16.39 -1.09
C SER A 88 -10.74 16.88 -2.53
N ALA A 89 -11.85 16.56 -3.18
CA ALA A 89 -12.27 17.13 -4.45
C ALA A 89 -12.76 18.58 -4.26
N ALA A 90 -13.01 19.27 -5.38
CA ALA A 90 -13.45 20.68 -5.37
C ALA A 90 -14.79 20.90 -4.64
N ASP A 91 -15.66 19.88 -4.58
CA ASP A 91 -16.94 19.90 -3.88
C ASP A 91 -16.85 19.39 -2.42
N GLY A 92 -15.64 19.07 -1.94
CA GLY A 92 -15.38 18.54 -0.60
C GLY A 92 -15.57 17.03 -0.45
N SER A 93 -16.02 16.32 -1.50
CA SER A 93 -16.06 14.86 -1.49
C SER A 93 -14.65 14.25 -1.54
N ALA A 94 -14.50 12.98 -1.17
CA ALA A 94 -13.20 12.30 -1.30
C ALA A 94 -12.93 11.93 -2.76
N ASP A 95 -11.81 12.38 -3.31
CA ASP A 95 -11.34 11.95 -4.63
C ASP A 95 -10.79 10.52 -4.55
N THR A 96 -11.54 9.58 -5.12
CA THR A 96 -11.17 8.15 -5.17
C THR A 96 -10.50 7.76 -6.49
N SER A 97 -10.22 8.70 -7.39
CA SER A 97 -9.63 8.43 -8.71
C SER A 97 -8.30 7.69 -8.62
N TYR A 98 -7.43 8.06 -7.68
CA TYR A 98 -6.15 7.39 -7.43
C TYR A 98 -6.33 5.92 -7.01
N LEU A 99 -7.34 5.62 -6.20
CA LEU A 99 -7.65 4.26 -5.77
C LEU A 99 -8.06 3.39 -6.97
N PHE A 100 -8.97 3.89 -7.81
CA PHE A 100 -9.44 3.14 -8.98
C PHE A 100 -8.35 3.03 -10.05
N SER A 101 -7.51 4.05 -10.24
CA SER A 101 -6.33 3.97 -11.11
C SER A 101 -5.33 2.93 -10.62
N ALA A 102 -5.06 2.88 -9.31
CA ALA A 102 -4.26 1.83 -8.70
C ALA A 102 -4.88 0.44 -8.96
N ALA A 103 -6.19 0.28 -8.75
CA ALA A 103 -6.91 -0.96 -9.03
C ALA A 103 -6.76 -1.40 -10.50
N GLU A 104 -6.89 -0.45 -11.43
CA GLU A 104 -6.72 -0.73 -12.86
C GLU A 104 -5.29 -1.17 -13.20
N SER A 105 -4.28 -0.57 -12.57
CA SER A 105 -2.88 -0.95 -12.78
C SER A 105 -2.52 -2.33 -12.22
N ILE A 106 -3.12 -2.75 -11.09
CA ILE A 106 -2.80 -4.04 -10.47
C ILE A 106 -3.53 -5.21 -11.15
N ALA A 107 -4.72 -4.97 -11.72
CA ALA A 107 -5.60 -6.03 -12.19
C ALA A 107 -4.94 -7.01 -13.19
N PRO A 108 -4.19 -6.56 -14.22
CA PRO A 108 -3.53 -7.48 -15.16
C PRO A 108 -2.47 -8.39 -14.52
N HIS A 109 -2.03 -8.06 -13.31
CA HIS A 109 -0.95 -8.76 -12.60
C HIS A 109 -1.45 -9.55 -11.38
N LEU A 110 -2.73 -9.39 -11.01
CA LEU A 110 -3.29 -10.02 -9.83
C LEU A 110 -3.34 -11.54 -9.97
N ARG A 111 -2.82 -12.22 -8.96
CA ARG A 111 -2.93 -13.67 -8.83
C ARG A 111 -4.39 -14.09 -8.60
N PRO A 112 -4.76 -15.32 -9.00
CA PRO A 112 -6.08 -15.87 -8.69
C PRO A 112 -6.44 -15.84 -7.20
N ASP A 113 -5.44 -16.07 -6.33
CA ASP A 113 -5.58 -16.18 -4.87
C ASP A 113 -5.19 -14.91 -4.10
N ALA A 114 -5.07 -13.77 -4.77
CA ALA A 114 -4.69 -12.51 -4.13
C ALA A 114 -5.90 -11.83 -3.46
N VAL A 115 -5.67 -11.27 -2.26
CA VAL A 115 -6.60 -10.37 -1.58
C VAL A 115 -6.18 -8.92 -1.82
N VAL A 116 -7.10 -8.09 -2.30
CA VAL A 116 -6.87 -6.64 -2.45
C VAL A 116 -7.41 -5.92 -1.21
N VAL A 117 -6.55 -5.18 -0.53
CA VAL A 117 -6.88 -4.54 0.74
C VAL A 117 -6.88 -3.04 0.57
N THR A 118 -8.02 -2.41 0.82
CA THR A 118 -8.12 -0.94 0.83
C THR A 118 -7.66 -0.43 2.19
N LYS A 119 -6.55 0.29 2.21
CA LYS A 119 -6.03 0.98 3.39
C LYS A 119 -6.20 2.50 3.31
N SER A 120 -6.27 3.03 2.09
CA SER A 120 -6.71 4.41 1.83
C SER A 120 -8.03 4.72 2.53
N THR A 121 -8.14 5.92 3.11
CA THR A 121 -9.37 6.40 3.73
C THR A 121 -10.40 6.72 2.64
N VAL A 122 -11.45 5.90 2.56
CA VAL A 122 -12.46 5.97 1.50
C VAL A 122 -13.88 6.05 2.06
N PRO A 123 -14.85 6.65 1.33
CA PRO A 123 -16.25 6.63 1.74
C PRO A 123 -16.84 5.21 1.83
N VAL A 124 -17.89 5.06 2.63
CA VAL A 124 -18.67 3.81 2.74
C VAL A 124 -19.15 3.37 1.35
N GLY A 125 -19.06 2.06 1.08
CA GLY A 125 -19.43 1.46 -0.21
C GLY A 125 -18.30 1.46 -1.26
N THR A 126 -17.19 2.17 -1.03
CA THR A 126 -16.07 2.19 -1.98
C THR A 126 -15.45 0.81 -2.18
N CYS A 127 -15.31 0.00 -1.12
CA CYS A 127 -14.78 -1.36 -1.24
C CYS A 127 -15.66 -2.26 -2.12
N ALA A 128 -16.99 -2.17 -1.98
CA ALA A 128 -17.91 -2.93 -2.83
C ALA A 128 -17.85 -2.50 -4.31
N ARG A 129 -17.66 -1.19 -4.56
CA ARG A 129 -17.43 -0.65 -5.90
C ARG A 129 -16.09 -1.14 -6.49
N LEU A 130 -15.03 -1.15 -5.68
CA LEU A 130 -13.71 -1.66 -6.04
C LEU A 130 -13.77 -3.15 -6.42
N GLU A 131 -14.43 -3.97 -5.61
CA GLU A 131 -14.64 -5.39 -5.88
C GLU A 131 -15.40 -5.60 -7.20
N GLY A 132 -16.49 -4.87 -7.42
CA GLY A 132 -17.24 -4.91 -8.67
C GLY A 132 -16.38 -4.58 -9.90
N ARG A 133 -15.56 -3.53 -9.80
CA ARG A 133 -14.67 -3.09 -10.88
C ARG A 133 -13.57 -4.10 -11.17
N LEU A 134 -12.89 -4.61 -10.14
CA LEU A 134 -11.85 -5.62 -10.31
C LEU A 134 -12.43 -6.92 -10.90
N ARG A 135 -13.60 -7.36 -10.44
CA ARG A 135 -14.28 -8.54 -10.99
C ARG A 135 -14.61 -8.40 -12.47
N GLU A 136 -15.08 -7.22 -12.89
CA GLU A 136 -15.33 -6.90 -14.31
C GLU A 136 -14.05 -7.01 -15.14
N MET A 137 -12.96 -6.38 -14.67
CA MET A 137 -11.67 -6.38 -15.37
C MET A 137 -11.02 -7.77 -15.45
N LEU A 138 -11.16 -8.57 -14.39
CA LEU A 138 -10.52 -9.88 -14.27
C LEU A 138 -11.33 -11.01 -14.93
N GLY A 139 -12.64 -10.82 -15.13
CA GLY A 139 -13.54 -11.88 -15.59
C GLY A 139 -13.69 -13.04 -14.58
N ARG A 140 -13.33 -12.81 -13.31
CA ARG A 140 -13.38 -13.81 -12.21
C ARG A 140 -13.60 -13.14 -10.85
N PRO A 141 -14.01 -13.90 -9.81
CA PRO A 141 -14.04 -13.38 -8.44
C PRO A 141 -12.65 -12.94 -7.95
N VAL A 142 -12.67 -11.99 -7.02
CA VAL A 142 -11.50 -11.46 -6.31
C VAL A 142 -11.93 -11.09 -4.90
N ASP A 143 -11.11 -11.41 -3.92
CA ASP A 143 -11.37 -11.06 -2.53
C ASP A 143 -10.90 -9.62 -2.27
N VAL A 144 -11.77 -8.81 -1.69
CA VAL A 144 -11.47 -7.44 -1.27
C VAL A 144 -11.74 -7.29 0.22
N ALA A 145 -10.85 -6.58 0.93
CA ALA A 145 -11.02 -6.25 2.33
C ALA A 145 -10.81 -4.75 2.59
N SER A 146 -11.41 -4.26 3.67
CA SER A 146 -11.19 -2.91 4.18
C SER A 146 -10.33 -2.98 5.43
N ASN A 147 -9.07 -2.56 5.36
CA ASN A 147 -8.21 -2.48 6.54
C ASN A 147 -7.77 -1.03 6.72
N PRO A 148 -8.62 -0.17 7.31
CA PRO A 148 -8.32 1.24 7.48
C PRO A 148 -7.10 1.42 8.39
N GLU A 149 -6.54 2.62 8.33
CA GLU A 149 -5.40 3.04 9.13
C GLU A 149 -5.83 4.06 10.20
N PHE A 150 -5.06 4.13 11.30
CA PHE A 150 -5.27 5.06 12.40
C PHE A 150 -3.94 5.66 12.84
N LEU A 151 -3.02 5.87 11.90
CA LEU A 151 -1.66 6.28 12.15
C LEU A 151 -1.59 7.82 12.25
N LYS A 152 -0.78 8.33 13.17
CA LYS A 152 -0.49 9.76 13.29
C LYS A 152 0.89 10.04 12.70
N GLU A 153 1.00 11.05 11.84
CA GLU A 153 2.31 11.51 11.36
C GLU A 153 3.22 11.89 12.55
N GLY A 154 4.46 11.42 12.54
CA GLY A 154 5.43 11.60 13.62
C GLY A 154 5.38 10.53 14.72
N ALA A 155 4.38 9.64 14.71
CA ALA A 155 4.26 8.50 15.62
C ALA A 155 3.71 7.24 14.93
N ALA A 156 3.76 7.19 13.60
CA ALA A 156 3.10 6.18 12.78
C ALA A 156 3.71 4.77 12.99
N ILE A 157 5.01 4.68 13.27
CA ILE A 157 5.63 3.38 13.58
C ILE A 157 5.11 2.82 14.90
N GLU A 158 4.98 3.67 15.93
CA GLU A 158 4.44 3.24 17.23
C GLU A 158 2.97 2.83 17.08
N ASP A 159 2.16 3.65 16.39
CA ASP A 159 0.75 3.35 16.13
C ASP A 159 0.56 2.06 15.33
N PHE A 160 1.46 1.76 14.39
CA PHE A 160 1.39 0.52 13.62
C PHE A 160 1.79 -0.71 14.45
N THR A 161 2.83 -0.59 15.28
CA THR A 161 3.39 -1.72 16.04
C THR A 161 2.64 -2.00 17.34
N LYS A 162 1.94 -1.02 17.89
CA LYS A 162 1.13 -1.12 19.10
C LYS A 162 -0.26 -0.47 18.89
N PRO A 163 -1.07 -0.97 17.94
CA PRO A 163 -2.37 -0.38 17.68
C PRO A 163 -3.33 -0.68 18.84
N ASP A 164 -4.21 0.27 19.17
CA ASP A 164 -5.32 0.02 20.11
C ASP A 164 -6.21 -1.15 19.64
N ARG A 165 -6.37 -1.25 18.32
CA ARG A 165 -7.15 -2.28 17.62
C ARG A 165 -6.76 -2.32 16.14
N VAL A 166 -6.96 -3.47 15.51
CA VAL A 166 -6.90 -3.61 14.05
C VAL A 166 -8.31 -3.88 13.53
N VAL A 167 -8.79 -3.06 12.60
CA VAL A 167 -10.10 -3.22 11.97
C VAL A 167 -9.91 -3.89 10.61
N VAL A 168 -10.69 -4.93 10.33
CA VAL A 168 -10.75 -5.67 9.06
C VAL A 168 -12.20 -5.82 8.64
#